data_AF-A0A6U3URA0-F1
#
_entry.id   AF-A0A6U3URA0-F1
#
_cell.length_a   1.000
_cell.length_b   1.000
_cell.length_c   1.000
_cell.angle_alpha   90.00
_cell.angle_beta   90.00
_cell.angle_gamma   90.00
#
_symmetry.space_group_name_H-M   'P 1'
#
loop_
_entity.id
_entity.type
_entity.pdbx_description
1 polymer ?
#
loop_
_entity_poly.entity_id
_entity_poly.type
_entity_poly.pdbx_seq_one_letter_code
_entity_poly.pdbx_strand_id
1 'polypeptide(L)'
;EFELILMRRIEVSDPFALCKMGMSRLDEGNYKSASEYLSKAAELGDATAHYNISVMYREGEGVEKDEKKQIHHLEEAAIAGHPYARLCLACYEDDIERFDRADKHLIIAANLGLDESIQSLKDLHVKGFFSKEQLAAALRGHEAAVDAMKSPQREAAEASARRMENNGIAKDTALAAAVSVGRRLNEELTQDAIIAAVQSARRRENVSSVH
;
A
#
# COMPACT_ATOMS: atom_id res chain seq x y z
N GLU A 1 -0.74 14.81 19.68
CA GLU A 1 -2.04 14.35 19.14
C GLU A 1 -1.92 13.15 18.21
N PHE A 2 -1.02 13.17 17.20
CA PHE A 2 -0.86 12.05 16.25
C PHE A 2 -0.51 10.70 16.90
N GLU A 3 0.44 10.66 17.84
CA GLU A 3 0.78 9.43 18.58
C GLU A 3 -0.39 8.87 19.39
N LEU A 4 -1.19 9.75 20.02
CA LEU A 4 -2.34 9.33 20.82
C LEU A 4 -3.43 8.68 19.95
N ILE A 5 -3.62 9.21 18.73
CA ILE A 5 -4.53 8.62 17.74
C ILE A 5 -4.00 7.26 17.28
N LEU A 6 -2.69 7.15 17.03
CA LEU A 6 -2.05 5.88 16.64
C LEU A 6 -2.21 4.82 17.72
N MET A 7 -2.01 5.17 19.00
CA MET A 7 -2.17 4.24 20.12
C MET A 7 -3.60 3.73 20.26
N ARG A 8 -4.61 4.59 20.13
CA ARG A 8 -6.03 4.16 20.13
C ARG A 8 -6.35 3.21 18.98
N ARG A 9 -5.74 3.40 17.81
CA ARG A 9 -5.89 2.50 16.66
C ARG A 9 -5.23 1.15 16.91
N ILE A 10 -4.08 1.13 17.59
CA ILE A 10 -3.40 -0.11 18.00
C ILE A 10 -4.27 -0.90 19.01
N GLU A 11 -4.93 -0.23 19.95
CA GLU A 11 -5.83 -0.87 20.92
C GLU A 11 -7.01 -1.61 20.27
N VAL A 12 -7.46 -1.14 19.10
CA VAL A 12 -8.50 -1.80 18.30
C VAL A 12 -7.94 -2.67 17.18
N SER A 13 -6.65 -3.00 17.23
CA SER A 13 -5.95 -3.85 16.26
C SER A 13 -6.05 -3.36 14.80
N ASP A 14 -5.93 -2.05 14.58
CA ASP A 14 -5.89 -1.49 13.23
C ASP A 14 -4.57 -1.91 12.51
N PRO A 15 -4.64 -2.63 11.37
CA PRO A 15 -3.46 -3.16 10.69
C PRO A 15 -2.48 -2.07 10.26
N PHE A 16 -3.00 -0.93 9.79
CA PHE A 16 -2.18 0.20 9.39
C PHE A 16 -1.39 0.78 10.58
N ALA A 17 -2.05 1.00 11.72
CA ALA A 17 -1.39 1.52 12.91
C ALA A 17 -0.35 0.56 13.49
N LEU A 18 -0.66 -0.74 13.50
CA LEU A 18 0.28 -1.80 13.90
C LEU A 18 1.51 -1.82 12.97
N CYS A 19 1.30 -1.77 11.66
CA CYS A 19 2.36 -1.72 10.66
C CYS A 19 3.24 -0.49 10.86
N LYS A 20 2.64 0.69 11.04
CA LYS A 20 3.37 1.94 11.31
C LYS A 20 4.18 1.89 12.60
N MET A 21 3.64 1.32 13.67
CA MET A 21 4.40 1.11 14.90
C MET A 21 5.56 0.16 14.67
N GLY A 22 5.34 -0.95 13.97
CA GLY A 22 6.38 -1.92 13.62
C GLY A 22 7.53 -1.30 12.83
N MET A 23 7.24 -0.48 11.82
CA MET A 23 8.24 0.28 11.06
C MET A 23 9.04 1.24 11.94
N SER A 24 8.36 2.00 12.82
CA SER A 24 9.06 2.89 13.75
C SER A 24 10.02 2.15 14.67
N ARG A 25 9.67 0.95 15.14
CA ARG A 25 10.56 0.12 15.96
C ARG A 25 11.73 -0.45 15.15
N LEU A 26 11.52 -0.72 13.87
CA LEU A 26 12.57 -1.17 12.96
C LEU A 26 13.61 -0.06 12.75
N ASP A 27 13.16 1.18 12.54
CA ASP A 27 14.04 2.36 12.41
C ASP A 27 14.85 2.64 13.70
N GLU A 28 14.26 2.34 14.87
CA GLU A 28 14.93 2.41 16.17
C GLU A 28 15.92 1.25 16.43
N GLY A 29 16.01 0.27 15.53
CA GLY A 29 16.81 -0.95 15.70
C GLY A 29 16.24 -1.94 16.73
N ASN A 30 15.00 -1.75 17.18
CA ASN A 30 14.31 -2.66 18.10
C ASN A 30 13.57 -3.75 17.32
N TYR A 31 14.35 -4.67 16.75
CA TYR A 31 13.84 -5.69 15.84
C TYR A 31 12.84 -6.66 16.47
N LYS A 32 12.96 -6.94 17.78
CA LYS A 32 12.02 -7.83 18.47
C LYS A 32 10.62 -7.21 18.52
N SER A 33 10.52 -5.96 18.97
CA SER A 33 9.24 -5.25 18.99
C SER A 33 8.72 -4.99 17.58
N ALA A 34 9.60 -4.67 16.62
CA ALA A 34 9.22 -4.53 15.22
C ALA A 34 8.55 -5.81 14.68
N SER A 35 9.19 -6.96 14.89
CA SER A 35 8.66 -8.27 14.47
C SER A 35 7.29 -8.55 15.07
N GLU A 36 7.07 -8.26 16.36
CA GLU A 36 5.79 -8.47 17.02
C GLU A 36 4.66 -7.61 16.41
N TYR A 37 4.91 -6.32 16.16
CA TYR A 37 3.90 -5.43 15.58
C TYR A 37 3.64 -5.75 14.10
N LEU A 38 4.70 -6.00 13.32
CA LEU A 38 4.58 -6.35 11.91
C LEU A 38 3.87 -7.69 11.74
N SER A 39 4.16 -8.70 12.57
CA SER A 39 3.47 -10.00 12.49
C SER A 39 1.98 -9.86 12.74
N LYS A 40 1.57 -9.07 13.75
CA LYS A 40 0.14 -8.80 14.01
C LYS A 40 -0.53 -8.06 12.84
N ALA A 41 0.14 -7.08 12.25
CA ALA A 41 -0.38 -6.38 11.08
C ALA A 41 -0.51 -7.32 9.86
N ALA A 42 0.46 -8.19 9.65
CA ALA A 42 0.46 -9.19 8.60
C ALA A 42 -0.66 -10.23 8.78
N GLU A 43 -0.89 -10.72 10.00
CA GLU A 43 -2.03 -11.61 10.33
C GLU A 43 -3.40 -10.98 10.02
N LEU A 44 -3.46 -9.64 10.00
CA LEU A 44 -4.65 -8.87 9.64
C LEU A 44 -4.69 -8.50 8.14
N GLY A 45 -3.76 -9.02 7.35
CA GLY A 45 -3.71 -8.84 5.89
C GLY A 45 -2.98 -7.58 5.43
N ASP A 46 -2.20 -6.91 6.27
CA ASP A 46 -1.43 -5.74 5.86
C ASP A 46 -0.29 -6.13 4.92
N ALA A 47 -0.42 -5.73 3.65
CA ALA A 47 0.56 -6.05 2.61
C ALA A 47 1.94 -5.44 2.88
N THR A 48 1.98 -4.23 3.47
CA THR A 48 3.24 -3.53 3.81
C THR A 48 3.94 -4.22 4.97
N ALA A 49 3.20 -4.76 5.93
CA ALA A 49 3.77 -5.52 7.04
C ALA A 49 4.46 -6.80 6.54
N HIS A 50 3.79 -7.57 5.67
CA HIS A 50 4.41 -8.72 5.01
C HIS A 50 5.68 -8.33 4.24
N TYR A 51 5.66 -7.22 3.49
CA TYR A 51 6.85 -6.74 2.80
C TYR A 51 8.00 -6.42 3.78
N ASN A 52 7.73 -5.72 4.88
CA ASN A 52 8.76 -5.40 5.88
C ASN A 52 9.32 -6.65 6.56
N ILE A 53 8.49 -7.65 6.89
CA ILE A 53 8.96 -8.93 7.42
C ILE A 53 9.87 -9.64 6.39
N SER A 54 9.54 -9.58 5.11
CA SER A 54 10.42 -10.14 4.07
C SER A 54 11.79 -9.44 4.05
N VAL A 55 11.83 -8.12 4.23
CA VAL A 55 13.09 -7.36 4.32
C VAL A 55 13.88 -7.80 5.55
N MET A 56 13.23 -8.00 6.71
CA MET A 56 13.90 -8.51 7.91
C MET A 56 14.58 -9.86 7.66
N TYR A 57 13.91 -10.79 6.96
CA TYR A 57 14.51 -12.08 6.59
C TYR A 57 15.61 -11.97 5.52
N ARG A 58 15.56 -10.97 4.64
CA ARG A 58 16.61 -10.73 3.64
C ARG A 58 17.89 -10.17 4.28
N GLU A 59 17.72 -9.18 5.17
CA GLU A 59 18.83 -8.47 5.81
C GLU A 59 19.33 -9.17 7.08
N GLY A 60 18.53 -10.06 7.67
CA GLY A 60 18.86 -10.73 8.93
C GLY A 60 18.65 -9.83 10.15
N GLU A 61 17.68 -8.91 10.07
CA GLU A 61 17.40 -7.92 11.10
C GLU A 61 16.54 -8.52 12.21
N GLY A 62 17.18 -8.89 13.32
CA GLY A 62 16.52 -9.53 14.47
C GLY A 62 16.02 -10.96 14.23
N VAL A 63 16.24 -11.50 13.02
CA VAL A 63 15.97 -12.88 12.62
C VAL A 63 17.15 -13.41 11.83
N GLU A 64 17.33 -14.73 11.80
CA GLU A 64 18.29 -15.35 10.89
C GLU A 64 17.83 -15.17 9.44
N LYS A 65 18.77 -14.95 8.53
CA LYS A 65 18.46 -14.85 7.10
C LYS A 65 17.82 -16.15 6.62
N ASP A 66 16.66 -16.04 5.98
CA ASP A 66 15.90 -17.18 5.48
C ASP A 66 15.19 -16.79 4.18
N GLU A 67 15.81 -17.16 3.06
CA GLU A 67 15.30 -16.87 1.72
C GLU A 67 13.90 -17.46 1.49
N LYS A 68 13.60 -18.65 2.05
CA LYS A 68 12.29 -19.28 1.87
C LYS A 68 11.20 -18.48 2.58
N LYS A 69 11.47 -18.01 3.80
CA LYS A 69 10.54 -17.15 4.55
C LYS A 69 10.42 -15.77 3.93
N GLN A 70 11.52 -15.21 3.42
CA GLN A 70 11.50 -13.97 2.65
C GLN A 70 10.53 -14.11 1.47
N ILE A 71 10.71 -15.13 0.62
CA ILE A 71 9.86 -15.35 -0.57
C ILE A 71 8.41 -15.55 -0.16
N HIS A 72 8.14 -16.37 0.87
CA HIS A 72 6.79 -16.57 1.37
C HIS A 72 6.11 -15.25 1.75
N HIS A 73 6.78 -14.39 2.51
CA HIS A 73 6.21 -13.09 2.87
C HIS A 73 6.09 -12.12 1.67
N LEU A 74 6.99 -12.21 0.68
CA LEU A 74 6.83 -11.48 -0.57
C LEU A 74 5.60 -11.95 -1.35
N GLU A 75 5.32 -13.26 -1.39
CA GLU A 75 4.12 -13.82 -2.03
C GLU A 75 2.84 -13.31 -1.35
N GLU A 76 2.77 -13.35 -0.03
CA GLU A 76 1.62 -12.83 0.73
C GLU A 76 1.42 -11.32 0.49
N ALA A 77 2.49 -10.52 0.56
CA ALA A 77 2.43 -9.09 0.24
C ALA A 77 1.98 -8.84 -1.21
N ALA A 78 2.46 -9.64 -2.15
CA ALA A 78 2.13 -9.54 -3.56
C ALA A 78 0.66 -9.92 -3.85
N ILE A 79 0.12 -10.92 -3.14
CA ILE A 79 -1.32 -11.29 -3.19
C ILE A 79 -2.17 -10.15 -2.65
N ALA A 80 -1.74 -9.51 -1.56
CA ALA A 80 -2.40 -8.36 -0.95
C ALA A 80 -2.17 -7.03 -1.72
N GLY A 81 -1.49 -7.06 -2.87
CA GLY A 81 -1.38 -5.91 -3.78
C GLY A 81 -0.18 -4.99 -3.53
N HIS A 82 0.87 -5.44 -2.83
CA HIS A 82 2.07 -4.64 -2.60
C HIS A 82 2.94 -4.53 -3.87
N PRO A 83 3.15 -3.34 -4.46
CA PRO A 83 3.84 -3.20 -5.74
C PRO A 83 5.31 -3.62 -5.66
N TYR A 84 6.03 -3.19 -4.62
CA TYR A 84 7.44 -3.57 -4.43
C TYR A 84 7.61 -5.06 -4.16
N ALA A 85 6.63 -5.74 -3.55
CA ALA A 85 6.74 -7.17 -3.34
C ALA A 85 6.66 -7.93 -4.67
N ARG A 86 5.78 -7.48 -5.57
CA ARG A 86 5.71 -7.96 -6.95
C ARG A 86 7.02 -7.73 -7.69
N LEU A 87 7.63 -6.54 -7.57
CA LEU A 87 8.93 -6.26 -8.19
C LEU A 87 10.04 -7.18 -7.65
N CYS A 88 10.13 -7.39 -6.34
CA CYS A 88 11.11 -8.30 -5.75
C CYS A 88 10.92 -9.75 -6.24
N LEU A 89 9.68 -10.22 -6.36
CA LEU A 89 9.40 -11.54 -6.95
C LEU A 89 9.78 -11.60 -8.43
N ALA A 90 9.64 -10.51 -9.18
CA ALA A 90 10.12 -10.45 -10.56
C ALA A 90 11.63 -10.67 -10.64
N CYS A 91 12.42 -9.96 -9.81
CA CYS A 91 13.87 -10.15 -9.74
C CYS A 91 14.23 -11.59 -9.35
N TYR A 92 13.55 -12.14 -8.33
CA TYR A 92 13.81 -13.52 -7.90
C TYR A 92 13.51 -14.54 -9.01
N GLU A 93 12.39 -14.40 -9.72
CA GLU A 93 12.03 -15.30 -10.83
C GLU A 93 12.97 -15.10 -12.04
N ASP A 94 13.50 -13.89 -12.26
CA ASP A 94 14.52 -13.59 -13.28
C ASP A 94 15.85 -14.28 -12.97
N ASP A 95 16.31 -14.21 -11.71
CA ASP A 95 17.56 -14.83 -11.23
C ASP A 95 17.55 -16.36 -11.38
N ILE A 96 16.37 -17.00 -11.29
CA ILE A 96 16.19 -18.45 -11.50
C ILE A 96 15.73 -18.80 -12.92
N GLU A 97 15.89 -17.87 -13.88
CA GLU A 97 15.61 -18.02 -15.31
C GLU A 97 14.16 -18.37 -15.66
N ARG A 98 13.20 -17.94 -14.83
CA ARG A 98 11.76 -18.09 -15.06
C ARG A 98 11.14 -16.79 -15.60
N PHE A 99 11.66 -16.37 -16.76
CA PHE A 99 11.31 -15.11 -17.41
C PHE A 99 9.80 -14.89 -17.60
N ASP A 100 9.05 -15.93 -18.00
CA ASP A 100 7.59 -15.84 -18.15
C ASP A 100 6.86 -15.42 -16.86
N ARG A 101 7.41 -15.79 -15.70
CA ARG A 101 6.86 -15.39 -14.39
C ARG A 101 7.35 -14.02 -14.01
N ALA A 102 8.64 -13.73 -14.20
CA ALA A 102 9.23 -12.42 -13.95
C ALA A 102 8.45 -11.31 -14.69
N ASP A 103 8.17 -11.51 -15.97
CA ASP A 103 7.39 -10.60 -16.81
C ASP A 103 5.97 -10.36 -16.26
N LYS A 104 5.30 -11.42 -15.79
CA LYS A 104 3.97 -11.28 -15.17
C LYS A 104 4.03 -10.46 -13.89
N HIS A 105 5.05 -10.67 -13.06
CA HIS A 105 5.25 -9.89 -11.86
C HIS A 105 5.52 -8.40 -12.18
N LEU A 106 6.33 -8.10 -13.20
CA LEU A 106 6.57 -6.74 -13.68
C LEU A 106 5.29 -6.07 -14.22
N ILE A 107 4.49 -6.78 -15.02
CA ILE A 107 3.22 -6.25 -15.53
C ILE A 107 2.27 -5.92 -14.38
N ILE A 108 2.15 -6.81 -13.38
CA ILE A 108 1.28 -6.57 -12.23
C ILE A 108 1.78 -5.38 -11.42
N ALA A 109 3.08 -5.30 -11.13
CA ALA A 109 3.67 -4.18 -10.39
C ALA A 109 3.47 -2.84 -11.13
N ALA A 110 3.65 -2.82 -12.45
CA ALA A 110 3.34 -1.67 -13.29
C ALA A 110 1.88 -1.25 -13.19
N ASN A 111 0.95 -2.21 -13.28
CA ASN A 111 -0.50 -1.98 -13.13
C ASN A 111 -0.92 -1.55 -11.72
N LEU A 112 -0.05 -1.71 -10.72
CA LEU A 112 -0.24 -1.18 -9.37
C LEU A 112 0.36 0.24 -9.22
N GLY A 113 0.87 0.83 -10.30
CA GLY A 113 1.42 2.18 -10.34
C GLY A 113 2.93 2.27 -10.09
N LEU A 114 3.69 1.16 -10.16
CA LEU A 114 5.14 1.19 -9.95
C LEU A 114 5.88 1.58 -11.23
N ASP A 115 6.56 2.73 -11.20
CA ASP A 115 7.32 3.28 -12.34
C ASP A 115 8.53 2.43 -12.71
N GLU A 116 9.23 1.89 -11.70
CA GLU A 116 10.42 1.07 -11.88
C GLU A 116 10.13 -0.16 -12.75
N SER A 117 8.96 -0.77 -12.56
CA SER A 117 8.52 -1.92 -13.36
C SER A 117 8.29 -1.55 -14.83
N ILE A 118 7.76 -0.36 -15.11
CA ILE A 118 7.61 0.13 -16.49
C ILE A 118 8.97 0.30 -17.15
N GLN A 119 9.98 0.81 -16.43
CA GLN A 119 11.32 0.96 -17.00
C GLN A 119 11.94 -0.39 -17.35
N SER A 120 11.83 -1.39 -16.46
CA SER A 120 12.29 -2.75 -16.74
C SER A 120 11.60 -3.35 -17.97
N LEU A 121 10.29 -3.17 -18.11
CA LEU A 121 9.53 -3.66 -19.29
C LEU A 121 9.95 -2.95 -20.59
N LYS A 122 10.28 -1.66 -20.56
CA LYS A 122 10.82 -0.93 -21.71
C LYS A 122 12.17 -1.48 -22.13
N ASP A 123 13.05 -1.77 -21.17
CA ASP A 123 14.37 -2.33 -21.45
C ASP A 123 14.26 -3.73 -22.07
N LEU A 124 13.35 -4.58 -21.56
CA LEU A 124 13.06 -5.89 -22.14
C LEU A 124 12.50 -5.80 -23.57
N HIS A 125 11.65 -4.79 -23.84
CA HIS A 125 11.14 -4.53 -25.18
C HIS A 125 12.26 -4.13 -26.16
N VAL A 126 13.16 -3.23 -25.75
CA VAL A 126 14.31 -2.82 -26.57
C VAL A 126 15.21 -4.01 -26.89
N LYS A 127 15.37 -4.95 -25.96
CA LYS A 127 16.12 -6.19 -26.16
C LYS A 127 15.38 -7.23 -27.02
N GLY A 128 14.11 -7.00 -27.36
CA GLY A 128 13.30 -7.89 -28.20
C GLY A 128 12.63 -9.05 -27.46
N PHE A 129 12.71 -9.10 -26.13
CA PHE A 129 12.12 -10.17 -25.31
C PHE A 129 10.66 -9.90 -24.90
N PHE A 130 10.20 -8.65 -25.05
CA PHE A 130 8.86 -8.24 -24.63
C PHE A 130 8.10 -7.58 -25.78
N SER A 131 6.87 -8.03 -26.06
CA SER A 131 6.13 -7.53 -27.22
C SER A 131 5.66 -6.08 -27.05
N LYS A 132 5.50 -5.38 -28.18
CA LYS A 132 5.01 -4.00 -28.19
C LYS A 132 3.59 -3.92 -27.61
N GLU A 133 2.76 -4.92 -27.89
CA GLU A 133 1.38 -5.04 -27.43
C GLU A 133 1.31 -5.17 -25.90
N GLN A 134 2.14 -6.04 -25.31
CA GLN A 134 2.22 -6.21 -23.86
C GLN A 134 2.74 -4.94 -23.17
N LEU A 135 3.75 -4.27 -23.75
CA LEU A 135 4.26 -3.01 -23.21
C LEU A 135 3.19 -1.91 -23.22
N ALA A 136 2.44 -1.80 -24.31
CA ALA A 136 1.35 -0.85 -24.40
C ALA A 136 0.24 -1.15 -23.39
N ALA A 137 -0.05 -2.42 -23.11
CA ALA A 137 -1.02 -2.80 -22.08
C ALA A 137 -0.56 -2.44 -20.67
N ALA A 138 0.70 -2.73 -20.32
CA ALA A 138 1.27 -2.38 -19.02
C ALA A 138 1.30 -0.86 -18.79
N LEU A 139 1.67 -0.07 -19.81
CA LEU A 139 1.64 1.40 -19.73
C LEU A 139 0.24 1.95 -19.46
N ARG A 140 -0.79 1.41 -20.13
CA ARG A 140 -2.19 1.82 -19.89
C ARG A 140 -2.65 1.48 -18.48
N GLY A 141 -2.31 0.30 -17.98
CA GLY A 141 -2.67 -0.10 -16.62
C GLY A 141 -1.97 0.76 -15.56
N HIS A 142 -0.70 1.06 -15.77
CA HIS A 142 0.06 1.98 -14.92
C HIS A 142 -0.54 3.40 -14.92
N GLU A 143 -0.85 3.96 -16.08
CA GLU A 143 -1.51 5.27 -16.20
C GLU A 143 -2.85 5.29 -15.46
N ALA A 144 -3.67 4.25 -15.64
CA ALA A 144 -4.93 4.13 -14.92
C ALA A 144 -4.75 4.06 -13.40
N ALA A 145 -3.72 3.37 -12.90
CA ALA A 145 -3.40 3.32 -11.48
C ALA A 145 -2.96 4.70 -10.95
N VAL A 146 -2.07 5.38 -11.68
CA VAL A 146 -1.60 6.72 -11.35
C VAL A 146 -2.77 7.72 -11.35
N ASP A 147 -3.66 7.65 -12.32
CA ASP A 147 -4.84 8.51 -12.40
C ASP A 147 -5.87 8.20 -11.29
N ALA A 148 -6.05 6.94 -10.92
CA ALA A 148 -6.87 6.58 -9.76
C ALA A 148 -6.29 7.14 -8.45
N MET A 149 -4.96 7.27 -8.34
CA MET A 149 -4.30 7.92 -7.21
C MET A 149 -4.44 9.46 -7.23
N LYS A 150 -4.68 10.07 -8.40
CA LYS A 150 -5.08 11.48 -8.58
C LYS A 150 -6.59 11.63 -8.35
N SER A 151 -7.05 11.36 -7.13
CA SER A 151 -8.48 11.50 -6.83
C SER A 151 -8.91 12.98 -6.87
N PRO A 152 -10.15 13.31 -7.30
CA PRO A 152 -10.69 14.68 -7.28
C PRO A 152 -10.63 15.35 -5.89
N GLN A 153 -10.63 14.54 -4.83
CA GLN A 153 -10.48 15.00 -3.45
C GLN A 153 -9.04 15.44 -3.13
N ARG A 154 -8.02 14.81 -3.74
CA ARG A 154 -6.62 15.24 -3.67
C ARG A 154 -6.39 16.50 -4.51
N GLU A 155 -6.99 16.59 -5.70
CA GLU A 155 -6.98 17.82 -6.51
C GLU A 155 -7.69 18.98 -5.81
N ALA A 156 -8.83 18.73 -5.15
CA ALA A 156 -9.55 19.74 -4.36
C ALA A 156 -8.75 20.17 -3.12
N ALA A 157 -8.05 19.26 -2.45
CA ALA A 157 -7.15 19.57 -1.35
C ALA A 157 -5.93 20.39 -1.81
N GLU A 158 -5.33 20.03 -2.95
CA GLU A 158 -4.22 20.77 -3.56
C GLU A 158 -4.65 22.14 -4.11
N ALA A 159 -5.84 22.25 -4.72
CA ALA A 159 -6.41 23.52 -5.16
C ALA A 159 -6.75 24.44 -3.98
N SER A 160 -7.22 23.87 -2.87
CA SER A 160 -7.45 24.59 -1.62
C SER A 160 -6.13 25.06 -1.00
N ALA A 161 -5.09 24.21 -1.00
CA ALA A 161 -3.75 24.57 -0.55
C ALA A 161 -3.16 25.73 -1.39
N ARG A 162 -3.26 25.67 -2.73
CA ARG A 162 -2.81 26.74 -3.64
C ARG A 162 -3.56 28.06 -3.43
N ARG A 163 -4.86 28.02 -3.13
CA ARG A 163 -5.64 29.23 -2.77
C ARG A 163 -5.19 29.85 -1.44
N MET A 164 -4.82 29.03 -0.47
CA MET A 164 -4.32 29.48 0.83
C MET A 164 -2.90 30.08 0.72
N GLU A 165 -2.05 29.51 -0.13
CA GLU A 165 -0.72 30.08 -0.47
C GLU A 165 -0.84 31.45 -1.15
N ASN A 166 -1.77 31.60 -2.10
CA ASN A 166 -2.03 32.89 -2.77
C ASN A 166 -2.61 33.97 -1.84
N ASN A 167 -3.14 33.57 -0.67
CA ASN A 167 -3.62 34.48 0.38
C ASN A 167 -2.56 34.75 1.47
N GLY A 168 -1.30 34.37 1.25
CA GLY A 168 -0.18 34.73 2.14
C GLY A 168 -0.02 33.86 3.39
N ILE A 169 -0.66 32.70 3.46
CA ILE A 169 -0.48 31.74 4.55
C ILE A 169 0.81 30.93 4.27
N ALA A 170 1.68 30.79 5.28
CA ALA A 170 2.94 30.06 5.17
C ALA A 170 2.71 28.61 4.70
N LYS A 171 3.57 28.17 3.77
CA LYS A 171 3.46 26.90 3.02
C LYS A 171 3.22 25.67 3.93
N ASP A 172 3.90 25.63 5.06
CA ASP A 172 3.82 24.51 6.01
C ASP A 172 2.47 24.44 6.74
N THR A 173 1.83 25.59 6.94
CA THR A 173 0.50 25.70 7.58
C THR A 173 -0.61 25.38 6.59
N ALA A 174 -0.46 25.78 5.32
CA ALA A 174 -1.41 25.46 4.26
C ALA A 174 -1.43 23.95 3.94
N LEU A 175 -0.26 23.31 3.93
CA LEU A 175 -0.14 21.86 3.72
C LEU A 175 -0.74 21.06 4.88
N ALA A 176 -0.46 21.44 6.14
CA ALA A 176 -1.05 20.80 7.31
C ALA A 176 -2.58 20.94 7.36
N ALA A 177 -3.10 22.11 7.01
CA ALA A 177 -4.54 22.36 6.91
C ALA A 177 -5.19 21.50 5.80
N ALA A 178 -4.62 21.47 4.60
CA ALA A 178 -5.13 20.67 3.49
C ALA A 178 -5.11 19.16 3.79
N VAL A 179 -4.06 18.66 4.44
CA VAL A 179 -3.98 17.26 4.91
C VAL A 179 -5.02 16.95 5.98
N SER A 180 -5.29 17.88 6.90
CA SER A 180 -6.33 17.70 7.92
C SER A 180 -7.76 17.74 7.36
N VAL A 181 -8.01 18.54 6.31
CA VAL A 181 -9.29 18.57 5.58
C VAL A 181 -9.48 17.29 4.78
N GLY A 182 -8.44 16.83 4.06
CA GLY A 182 -8.46 15.53 3.37
C GLY A 182 -8.70 14.36 4.33
N ARG A 183 -8.16 14.43 5.55
CA ARG A 183 -8.38 13.43 6.61
C ARG A 183 -9.79 13.47 7.18
N ARG A 184 -10.37 14.66 7.42
CA ARG A 184 -11.78 14.82 7.85
C ARG A 184 -12.78 14.33 6.81
N LEU A 185 -12.56 14.62 5.54
CA LEU A 185 -13.44 14.15 4.46
C LEU A 185 -13.39 12.61 4.33
N ASN A 186 -12.24 12.00 4.60
CA ASN A 186 -12.10 10.54 4.67
C ASN A 186 -12.83 9.96 5.90
N GLU A 187 -12.88 10.68 7.03
CA GLU A 187 -13.63 10.31 8.24
C GLU A 187 -15.15 10.48 8.06
N GLU A 188 -15.61 11.52 7.35
CA GLU A 188 -17.04 11.76 7.07
C GLU A 188 -17.60 10.77 6.04
N LEU A 189 -16.88 10.48 4.95
CA LEU A 189 -17.31 9.48 3.96
C LEU A 189 -17.28 8.05 4.50
N THR A 190 -16.32 7.73 5.38
CA THR A 190 -16.30 6.43 6.06
C THR A 190 -17.40 6.32 7.11
N GLN A 191 -17.71 7.39 7.86
CA GLN A 191 -18.88 7.41 8.74
C GLN A 191 -20.19 7.25 7.97
N ASP A 192 -20.38 7.96 6.85
CA ASP A 192 -21.61 7.84 6.05
C ASP A 192 -21.75 6.46 5.38
N ALA A 193 -20.64 5.89 4.89
CA ALA A 193 -20.63 4.53 4.34
C ALA A 193 -20.90 3.46 5.42
N ILE A 194 -20.35 3.64 6.63
CA ILE A 194 -20.60 2.74 7.77
C ILE A 194 -22.05 2.90 8.26
N ILE A 195 -22.58 4.12 8.36
CA ILE A 195 -23.97 4.37 8.74
C ILE A 195 -24.93 3.77 7.70
N ALA A 196 -24.66 3.95 6.41
CA ALA A 196 -25.44 3.34 5.33
C ALA A 196 -25.38 1.80 5.37
N ALA A 197 -24.20 1.23 5.61
CA ALA A 197 -24.02 -0.22 5.76
C ALA A 197 -24.80 -0.76 6.97
N VAL A 198 -24.69 -0.12 8.14
CA VAL A 198 -25.41 -0.48 9.38
C VAL A 198 -26.93 -0.35 9.23
N GLN A 199 -27.42 0.71 8.56
CA GLN A 199 -28.85 0.89 8.28
C GLN A 199 -29.38 -0.16 7.30
N SER A 200 -28.57 -0.58 6.31
CA SER A 200 -28.94 -1.64 5.37
C SER A 200 -28.96 -3.02 6.02
N ALA A 201 -28.06 -3.29 6.97
CA ALA A 201 -28.01 -4.53 7.75
C ALA A 201 -29.22 -4.65 8.70
N ARG A 202 -29.58 -3.58 9.43
CA ARG A 202 -30.78 -3.56 10.30
C ARG A 202 -32.10 -3.80 9.54
N ARG A 203 -32.21 -3.35 8.29
CA ARG A 203 -33.38 -3.63 7.45
C ARG A 203 -33.48 -5.11 7.06
N ARG A 204 -32.35 -5.80 6.87
CA ARG A 204 -32.33 -7.24 6.55
C ARG A 204 -32.68 -8.11 7.76
N GLU A 205 -32.24 -7.73 8.96
CA GLU A 205 -32.58 -8.44 10.20
C GLU A 205 -34.07 -8.31 10.56
N ASN A 206 -34.67 -7.12 10.39
CA ASN A 206 -36.11 -6.95 10.64
C ASN A 206 -37.00 -7.72 9.64
N VAL A 207 -36.54 -7.93 8.40
CA VAL A 207 -37.27 -8.74 7.40
C VAL A 207 -37.15 -10.24 7.69
N SER A 208 -36.05 -10.69 8.32
CA SER A 208 -35.84 -12.07 8.75
C SER A 208 -36.62 -12.48 10.01
N SER A 209 -37.23 -11.53 10.73
CA SER A 209 -37.98 -11.80 11.97
C SER A 209 -39.51 -11.85 11.79
N VAL A 210 -40.00 -11.67 10.55
CA VAL A 210 -41.43 -11.56 10.21
C VAL A 210 -41.90 -12.66 9.24
N HIS A 211 -41.13 -13.74 9.08
CA HIS A 211 -41.54 -14.97 8.37
C HIS A 211 -41.27 -16.19 9.24
#